data_AF-A0A8B6CAE1-F1
#
_entry.id   AF-A0A8B6CAE1-F1
#
_cell.length_a   1.000
_cell.length_b   1.000
_cell.length_c   1.000
_cell.angle_alpha   90.00
_cell.angle_beta   90.00
_cell.angle_gamma   90.00
#
_symmetry.space_group_name_H-M   'P 1'
#
loop_
_entity.id
_entity.type
_entity.pdbx_description
1 polymer ?
#
loop_
_entity_poly.entity_id
_entity_poly.type
_entity_poly.pdbx_seq_one_letter_code
_entity_poly.pdbx_strand_id
1 'polypeptide(L)'
;MFDKYKRFVDEGYNDSIETVLMEEVCMYEDLTSIDIMTDSRDGWRKNAKDSSVVAKEKKCPTDDFVSQRHETLGTQRVYQYLDDNDVKVGIHSFDRNISINTFVRLSSVVNQNDLWHGIKAVKSAVKKVPSGPKYLPGKTWSEQLEDKVESVATHFHLAIRNCEQNPKELKDLLRLMLWNITKTTILNVTQTQDAKGT
;
A
#
# COMPACT_ATOMS: atom_id res chain seq x y z
N MET A 1 -21.51 26.17 22.59
CA MET A 1 -20.16 26.39 22.00
C MET A 1 -19.63 25.11 21.35
N PHE A 2 -19.85 23.93 21.95
CA PHE A 2 -19.47 22.62 21.39
C PHE A 2 -20.17 22.22 20.08
N ASP A 3 -21.44 22.58 19.88
CA ASP A 3 -22.19 22.17 18.66
C ASP A 3 -21.57 22.68 17.36
N LYS A 4 -20.90 23.83 17.40
CA LYS A 4 -20.22 24.41 16.24
C LYS A 4 -18.98 23.59 15.86
N TYR A 5 -18.29 23.01 16.83
CA TYR A 5 -17.12 22.14 16.60
C TYR A 5 -17.54 20.74 16.17
N LYS A 6 -18.64 20.22 16.71
CA LYS A 6 -19.20 18.93 16.30
C LYS A 6 -19.47 18.89 14.80
N ARG A 7 -20.04 19.97 14.25
CA ARG A 7 -20.27 20.08 12.81
C ARG A 7 -19.00 19.97 11.97
N PHE A 8 -17.91 20.63 12.36
CA PHE A 8 -16.64 20.56 11.63
C PHE A 8 -15.97 19.19 11.74
N VAL A 9 -16.12 18.51 12.88
CA VAL A 9 -15.61 17.14 13.06
C VAL A 9 -16.40 16.16 12.20
N ASP A 10 -17.74 16.28 12.19
CA ASP A 10 -18.61 15.42 11.39
C ASP A 10 -18.41 15.68 9.88
N GLU A 11 -18.26 16.94 9.47
CA GLU A 11 -17.91 17.30 8.08
C GLU A 11 -16.56 16.70 7.67
N GLY A 12 -15.50 16.87 8.48
CA GLY A 12 -14.18 16.31 8.18
C GLY A 12 -14.14 14.78 8.20
N TYR A 13 -14.95 14.15 9.05
CA TYR A 13 -15.10 12.69 9.09
C TYR A 13 -15.79 12.17 7.82
N ASN A 14 -16.90 12.79 7.42
CA ASN A 14 -17.63 12.40 6.22
C ASN A 14 -16.82 12.67 4.95
N ASP A 15 -16.13 13.80 4.86
CA ASP A 15 -15.24 14.15 3.75
C ASP A 15 -14.08 13.15 3.64
N SER A 16 -13.51 12.74 4.79
CA SER A 16 -12.48 11.68 4.82
C SER A 16 -13.01 10.34 4.34
N ILE A 17 -14.25 9.96 4.69
CA ILE A 17 -14.85 8.70 4.23
C ILE A 17 -15.16 8.76 2.74
N GLU A 18 -15.78 9.84 2.28
CA GLU A 18 -16.16 10.02 0.89
C GLU A 18 -14.92 10.06 -0.01
N THR A 19 -13.87 10.77 0.43
CA THR A 19 -12.58 10.77 -0.25
C THR A 19 -12.00 9.36 -0.33
N VAL A 20 -11.94 8.61 0.78
CA VAL A 20 -11.42 7.23 0.79
C VAL A 20 -12.24 6.29 -0.10
N LEU A 21 -13.57 6.46 -0.14
CA LEU A 21 -14.47 5.67 -0.97
C LEU A 21 -14.25 5.96 -2.46
N MET A 22 -14.19 7.24 -2.82
CA MET A 22 -13.92 7.66 -4.20
C MET A 22 -12.50 7.27 -4.62
N GLU A 23 -11.52 7.35 -3.70
CA GLU A 23 -10.17 6.83 -3.87
C GLU A 23 -10.17 5.33 -4.19
N GLU A 24 -10.97 4.52 -3.48
CA GLU A 24 -11.08 3.09 -3.72
C GLU A 24 -11.76 2.77 -5.06
N VAL A 25 -12.80 3.51 -5.44
CA VAL A 25 -13.51 3.31 -6.72
C VAL A 25 -12.62 3.74 -7.91
N CYS A 26 -11.92 4.87 -7.80
CA CYS A 26 -10.99 5.34 -8.84
C CYS A 26 -9.80 4.40 -9.05
N MET A 27 -9.44 3.55 -8.07
CA MET A 27 -8.38 2.55 -8.26
C MET A 27 -8.75 1.42 -9.23
N TYR A 28 -10.03 1.26 -9.61
CA TYR A 28 -10.50 0.20 -10.52
C TYR A 28 -10.92 0.72 -11.91
N GLU A 29 -10.46 1.90 -12.33
CA GLU A 29 -10.90 2.56 -13.58
C GLU A 29 -10.57 1.79 -14.87
N ASP A 30 -9.63 0.84 -14.84
CA ASP A 30 -9.16 0.13 -16.04
C ASP A 30 -9.30 -1.40 -15.92
N LEU A 31 -10.53 -1.91 -16.12
CA LEU A 31 -10.84 -3.34 -16.14
C LEU A 31 -10.31 -4.07 -17.39
N THR A 32 -9.54 -3.41 -18.26
CA THR A 32 -9.01 -3.99 -19.50
C THR A 32 -7.79 -4.89 -19.29
N SER A 33 -7.24 -4.89 -18.08
CA SER A 33 -6.06 -5.68 -17.72
C SER A 33 -6.14 -6.19 -16.28
N ILE A 34 -5.31 -7.18 -15.96
CA ILE A 34 -5.19 -7.72 -14.59
C ILE A 34 -3.89 -7.28 -13.94
N ASP A 35 -3.96 -7.12 -12.62
CA ASP A 35 -2.80 -6.87 -11.78
C ASP A 35 -2.31 -8.18 -11.19
N ILE A 36 -1.06 -8.53 -11.49
CA ILE A 36 -0.47 -9.80 -11.06
C ILE A 36 0.63 -9.58 -10.03
N MET A 37 0.78 -10.56 -9.16
CA MET A 37 1.93 -10.68 -8.27
C MET A 37 2.58 -12.06 -8.43
N THR A 38 3.89 -12.08 -8.63
CA THR A 38 4.69 -13.32 -8.61
C THR A 38 5.59 -13.35 -7.38
N ASP A 39 5.56 -14.46 -6.64
CA ASP A 39 6.50 -14.74 -5.53
C ASP A 39 6.94 -16.21 -5.67
N SER A 40 8.24 -16.44 -5.77
CA SER A 40 8.84 -17.78 -5.83
C SER A 40 8.88 -18.52 -4.50
N ARG A 41 8.60 -17.86 -3.38
CA ARG A 41 8.65 -18.48 -2.06
C ARG A 41 7.34 -19.20 -1.77
N ASP A 42 7.43 -20.38 -1.14
CA ASP A 42 6.28 -21.17 -0.69
C ASP A 42 5.40 -20.50 0.39
N GLY A 43 5.72 -19.26 0.78
CA GLY A 43 4.93 -18.49 1.72
C GLY A 43 3.78 -17.78 1.02
N TRP A 44 2.54 -18.16 1.33
CA TRP A 44 1.37 -17.35 1.02
C TRP A 44 1.53 -15.99 1.69
N ARG A 45 1.77 -14.96 0.89
CA ARG A 45 1.63 -13.60 1.35
C ARG A 45 0.78 -12.85 0.33
N LYS A 46 -0.53 -12.71 0.59
CA LYS A 46 -1.35 -11.65 -0.01
C LYS A 46 -0.74 -10.31 0.43
N ASN A 47 0.24 -9.83 -0.32
CA ASN A 47 1.07 -8.67 0.05
C ASN A 47 0.69 -7.39 -0.71
N ALA A 48 -0.22 -7.50 -1.67
CA ALA A 48 -0.78 -6.36 -2.37
C ALA A 48 -2.30 -6.41 -2.17
N LYS A 49 -2.84 -5.34 -1.57
CA LYS A 49 -4.27 -5.03 -1.64
C LYS A 49 -4.73 -4.87 -3.11
N ASP A 50 -3.77 -4.62 -4.00
CA ASP A 50 -3.93 -4.23 -5.40
C ASP A 50 -3.48 -5.32 -6.39
N SER A 51 -3.62 -6.61 -6.04
CA SER A 51 -3.35 -7.70 -6.99
C SER A 51 -4.60 -8.54 -7.20
N SER A 52 -5.09 -8.53 -8.44
CA SER A 52 -6.24 -9.32 -8.89
C SER A 52 -5.94 -10.81 -8.84
N VAL A 53 -4.70 -11.21 -9.17
CA VAL A 53 -4.30 -12.62 -9.22
C VAL A 53 -2.91 -12.82 -8.62
N VAL A 54 -2.76 -13.86 -7.79
CA VAL A 54 -1.45 -14.35 -7.33
C VAL A 54 -1.09 -15.57 -8.17
N ALA A 55 -0.07 -15.43 -9.01
CA ALA A 55 0.40 -16.52 -9.85
C ALA A 55 1.51 -17.28 -9.12
N LYS A 56 1.24 -18.54 -8.78
CA LYS A 56 2.20 -19.44 -8.14
C LYS A 56 2.65 -20.49 -9.14
N GLU A 57 3.96 -20.55 -9.37
CA GLU A 57 4.54 -21.72 -10.00
C GLU A 57 4.80 -22.82 -8.96
N LYS A 58 4.40 -24.05 -9.27
CA LYS A 58 4.81 -25.21 -8.48
C LYS A 58 6.24 -25.56 -8.89
N LYS A 59 7.18 -25.51 -7.95
CA LYS A 59 8.58 -25.88 -8.20
C LYS A 59 8.67 -27.27 -8.83
N CYS A 60 9.03 -27.34 -10.11
CA CYS A 60 9.28 -28.61 -10.76
C CYS A 60 10.65 -29.15 -10.32
N PRO A 61 10.78 -30.44 -9.98
CA PRO A 61 12.05 -31.04 -9.58
C PRO A 61 13.17 -30.94 -10.64
N THR A 62 12.79 -30.71 -11.90
CA THR A 62 13.69 -30.57 -13.05
C THR A 62 14.05 -29.11 -13.36
N ASP A 63 13.43 -28.15 -12.69
CA ASP A 63 13.72 -26.73 -12.91
C ASP A 63 15.01 -26.31 -12.19
N ASP A 64 15.48 -25.11 -12.55
CA ASP A 64 16.74 -24.54 -12.04
C ASP A 64 16.80 -24.57 -10.50
N PHE A 65 17.91 -25.06 -9.97
CA PHE A 65 18.16 -25.12 -8.52
C PHE A 65 18.29 -23.73 -7.88
N VAL A 66 18.59 -22.69 -8.68
CA VAL A 66 18.74 -21.31 -8.22
C VAL A 66 17.38 -20.63 -8.17
N SER A 67 16.95 -20.26 -6.96
CA SER A 67 15.64 -19.65 -6.70
C SER A 67 15.34 -18.42 -7.57
N GLN A 68 16.31 -17.54 -7.78
CA GLN A 68 16.13 -16.32 -8.60
C GLN A 68 15.88 -16.63 -10.08
N ARG A 69 16.57 -17.65 -10.62
CA ARG A 69 16.38 -18.08 -12.02
C ARG A 69 15.07 -18.82 -12.18
N HIS A 70 14.72 -19.66 -11.21
CA HIS A 70 13.43 -20.33 -11.15
C HIS A 70 12.27 -19.33 -11.14
N GLU A 71 12.35 -18.26 -10.33
CA GLU A 71 11.33 -17.21 -10.30
C GLU A 71 11.17 -16.48 -11.65
N THR A 72 12.28 -16.29 -12.36
CA THR A 72 12.28 -15.68 -13.70
C THR A 72 11.56 -16.58 -14.69
N LEU A 73 11.87 -17.88 -14.69
CA LEU A 73 11.23 -18.88 -15.55
C LEU A 73 9.73 -18.99 -15.26
N GLY A 74 9.35 -19.04 -13.98
CA GLY A 74 7.95 -19.07 -13.58
C GLY A 74 7.19 -17.83 -14.00
N THR A 75 7.80 -16.66 -13.83
CA THR A 75 7.22 -15.40 -14.31
C THR A 75 7.01 -15.44 -15.83
N GLN A 76 8.00 -15.88 -16.61
CA GLN A 76 7.86 -15.99 -18.07
C GLN A 76 6.75 -16.96 -18.48
N ARG A 77 6.62 -18.11 -17.81
CA ARG A 77 5.54 -19.07 -18.06
C ARG A 77 4.17 -18.50 -17.73
N VAL A 78 4.05 -17.71 -16.66
CA VAL A 78 2.81 -17.00 -16.31
C VAL A 78 2.43 -16.01 -17.40
N TYR A 79 3.39 -15.19 -17.86
CA TYR A 79 3.15 -14.25 -18.96
C TYR A 79 2.70 -14.98 -20.23
N GLN A 80 3.40 -16.05 -20.62
CA GLN A 80 3.01 -16.86 -21.77
C GLN A 80 1.58 -17.40 -21.64
N TYR A 81 1.24 -17.97 -20.47
CA TYR A 81 -0.11 -18.47 -20.23
C TYR A 81 -1.18 -17.38 -20.35
N LEU A 82 -0.91 -16.18 -19.82
CA LEU A 82 -1.84 -15.06 -19.89
C LEU A 82 -1.99 -14.55 -21.33
N ASP A 83 -0.89 -14.41 -22.05
CA ASP A 83 -0.88 -14.02 -23.47
C ASP A 83 -1.62 -15.05 -24.33
N ASP A 84 -1.44 -16.35 -24.09
CA ASP A 84 -2.14 -17.45 -24.78
C ASP A 84 -3.66 -17.42 -24.53
N ASN A 85 -4.10 -16.78 -23.44
CA ASN A 85 -5.51 -16.64 -23.07
C ASN A 85 -6.06 -15.22 -23.32
N ASP A 86 -5.34 -14.38 -24.05
CA ASP A 86 -5.71 -12.98 -24.34
C ASP A 86 -5.97 -12.14 -23.06
N VAL A 87 -5.24 -12.45 -21.99
CA VAL A 87 -5.33 -11.74 -20.72
C VAL A 87 -4.19 -10.75 -20.61
N LYS A 88 -4.50 -9.46 -20.71
CA LYS A 88 -3.51 -8.38 -20.58
C LYS A 88 -3.09 -8.19 -19.14
N VAL A 89 -1.79 -8.07 -18.90
CA VAL A 89 -1.23 -7.66 -17.62
C VAL A 89 -1.03 -6.15 -17.60
N GLY A 90 -1.64 -5.46 -16.64
CA GLY A 90 -1.50 -4.01 -16.48
C GLY A 90 -0.38 -3.65 -15.52
N ILE A 91 -0.42 -4.25 -14.34
CA ILE A 91 0.56 -4.07 -13.27
C ILE A 91 1.19 -5.40 -12.89
N HIS A 92 2.50 -5.40 -12.67
CA HIS A 92 3.22 -6.55 -12.12
C HIS A 92 4.03 -6.16 -10.88
N SER A 93 3.71 -6.81 -9.76
CA SER A 93 4.45 -6.76 -8.50
C SER A 93 5.26 -8.04 -8.27
N PHE A 94 6.51 -7.92 -7.85
CA PHE A 94 7.42 -9.04 -7.59
C PHE A 94 8.48 -8.63 -6.55
N ASP A 95 9.17 -9.60 -5.93
CA ASP A 95 10.29 -9.31 -5.01
C ASP A 95 11.56 -8.90 -5.78
N ARG A 96 12.56 -8.32 -5.10
CA ARG A 96 13.79 -7.80 -5.73
C ARG A 96 14.55 -8.86 -6.54
N ASN A 97 14.19 -8.99 -7.81
CA ASN A 97 14.80 -9.88 -8.78
C ASN A 97 15.18 -9.06 -10.02
N ILE A 98 16.49 -8.97 -10.28
CA ILE A 98 17.03 -8.15 -11.38
C ILE A 98 16.56 -8.67 -12.73
N SER A 99 16.51 -9.98 -12.92
CA SER A 99 16.09 -10.59 -14.17
C SER A 99 14.63 -10.30 -14.50
N ILE A 100 13.76 -10.37 -13.49
CA ILE A 100 12.33 -10.01 -13.65
C ILE A 100 12.19 -8.51 -13.86
N ASN A 101 12.96 -7.69 -13.16
CA ASN A 101 12.94 -6.24 -13.36
C ASN A 101 13.33 -5.87 -14.80
N THR A 102 14.37 -6.49 -15.36
CA THR A 102 14.72 -6.34 -16.77
C THR A 102 13.62 -6.85 -17.69
N PHE A 103 13.03 -8.01 -17.41
CA PHE A 103 11.93 -8.58 -18.19
C PHE A 103 10.71 -7.65 -18.25
N VAL A 104 10.23 -7.18 -17.10
CA VAL A 104 9.07 -6.27 -17.00
C VAL A 104 9.38 -4.91 -17.63
N ARG A 105 10.60 -4.37 -17.47
CA ARG A 105 11.00 -3.10 -18.11
C ARG A 105 11.01 -3.15 -19.64
N LEU A 106 11.17 -4.33 -20.23
CA LEU A 106 11.11 -4.54 -21.68
C LEU A 106 9.67 -4.76 -22.19
N SER A 107 8.71 -4.88 -21.28
CA SER A 107 7.28 -5.02 -21.59
C SER A 107 6.53 -3.68 -21.45
N SER A 108 5.26 -3.64 -21.84
CA SER A 108 4.38 -2.48 -21.62
C SER A 108 3.74 -2.44 -20.22
N VAL A 109 4.14 -3.33 -19.31
CA VAL A 109 3.54 -3.50 -17.98
C VAL A 109 4.12 -2.49 -16.98
N VAL A 110 3.26 -1.96 -16.12
CA VAL A 110 3.67 -1.06 -15.03
C VAL A 110 4.36 -1.88 -13.95
N ASN A 111 5.65 -1.58 -13.74
CA ASN A 111 6.47 -2.19 -12.71
C ASN A 111 6.21 -1.53 -11.35
N GLN A 112 5.63 -2.27 -10.41
CA GLN A 112 5.32 -1.77 -9.06
C GLN A 112 6.36 -2.17 -7.99
N ASN A 113 7.46 -2.82 -8.35
CA ASN A 113 8.48 -3.30 -7.42
C ASN A 113 8.99 -2.16 -6.49
N ASP A 114 9.38 -1.03 -7.06
CA ASP A 114 9.94 0.09 -6.28
C ASP A 114 8.90 0.76 -5.36
N LEU A 115 7.67 0.90 -5.86
CA LEU A 115 6.55 1.43 -5.08
C LEU A 115 6.25 0.51 -3.89
N TRP A 116 6.11 -0.79 -4.13
CA TRP A 116 5.83 -1.77 -3.09
C TRP A 116 6.89 -1.77 -1.99
N HIS A 117 8.17 -1.81 -2.36
CA HIS A 117 9.27 -1.78 -1.38
C HIS A 117 9.36 -0.44 -0.64
N GLY A 118 9.10 0.68 -1.31
CA GLY A 118 9.04 1.99 -0.69
C GLY A 118 7.95 2.06 0.39
N ILE A 119 6.73 1.66 0.05
CA ILE A 119 5.58 1.66 0.97
C ILE A 119 5.79 0.68 2.11
N LYS A 120 6.34 -0.51 1.85
CA LYS A 120 6.67 -1.49 2.90
C LYS A 120 7.63 -0.93 3.95
N ALA A 121 8.62 -0.15 3.52
CA ALA A 121 9.54 0.52 4.45
C ALA A 121 8.81 1.57 5.29
N VAL A 122 7.90 2.35 4.69
CA VAL A 122 7.05 3.32 5.39
C VAL A 122 6.18 2.62 6.43
N LYS A 123 5.47 1.55 6.06
CA LYS A 123 4.63 0.76 6.99
C LYS A 123 5.44 0.24 8.18
N SER A 124 6.65 -0.26 7.93
CA SER A 124 7.54 -0.72 9.00
C SER A 124 7.98 0.40 9.95
N ALA A 125 8.22 1.60 9.42
CA ALA A 125 8.54 2.78 10.24
C ALA A 125 7.33 3.24 11.06
N VAL A 126 6.15 3.35 10.44
CA VAL A 126 4.91 3.79 11.10
C VAL A 126 4.45 2.81 12.16
N LYS A 127 4.60 1.49 11.94
CA LYS A 127 4.20 0.44 12.88
C LYS A 127 4.84 0.56 14.27
N LYS A 128 5.96 1.27 14.40
CA LYS A 128 6.59 1.54 15.71
C LYS A 128 5.78 2.51 16.59
N VAL A 129 4.87 3.28 15.99
CA VAL A 129 4.04 4.28 16.67
C VAL A 129 2.81 3.64 17.33
N PRO A 130 2.10 2.67 16.72
CA PRO A 130 0.99 2.01 17.37
C PRO A 130 1.33 0.69 18.04
N SER A 131 2.55 0.18 17.92
CA SER A 131 2.94 -1.09 18.53
C SER A 131 4.32 -1.02 19.18
N GLY A 132 4.43 -1.60 20.37
CA GLY A 132 5.67 -1.63 21.13
C GLY A 132 5.57 -2.51 22.39
N PRO A 133 6.60 -2.51 23.23
CA PRO A 133 6.60 -3.28 24.47
C PRO A 133 5.43 -2.88 25.39
N LYS A 134 4.76 -3.86 26.01
CA LYS A 134 3.56 -3.69 26.86
C LYS A 134 3.72 -2.71 28.03
N TYR A 135 4.94 -2.37 28.44
CA TYR A 135 5.21 -1.43 29.53
C TYR A 135 5.39 0.03 29.06
N LEU A 136 5.37 0.30 27.75
CA LEU A 136 5.47 1.63 27.15
C LEU A 136 4.18 2.22 26.50
N PRO A 137 2.96 1.64 26.60
CA PRO A 137 1.74 2.28 26.11
C PRO A 137 1.56 3.69 26.68
N GLY A 138 1.14 4.63 25.84
CA GLY A 138 0.92 6.03 26.20
C GLY A 138 2.20 6.87 26.37
N LYS A 139 3.39 6.26 26.27
CA LYS A 139 4.69 6.96 26.31
C LYS A 139 5.36 6.99 24.95
N THR A 140 5.59 5.82 24.36
CA THR A 140 6.30 5.70 23.07
C THR A 140 5.43 5.10 21.97
N TRP A 141 4.27 4.54 22.32
CA TRP A 141 3.32 4.00 21.35
C TRP A 141 1.87 4.06 21.88
N SER A 142 0.88 4.03 21.00
CA SER A 142 -0.55 4.11 21.34
C SER A 142 -1.43 3.17 20.52
N GLU A 143 -2.25 2.35 21.18
CA GLU A 143 -3.23 1.46 20.54
C GLU A 143 -4.26 2.21 19.68
N GLN A 144 -4.53 3.48 20.00
CA GLN A 144 -5.46 4.33 19.22
C GLN A 144 -4.98 4.62 17.79
N LEU A 145 -3.73 4.29 17.47
CA LEU A 145 -3.12 4.52 16.16
C LEU A 145 -2.92 3.23 15.35
N GLU A 146 -3.39 2.08 15.85
CA GLU A 146 -3.19 0.78 15.21
C GLU A 146 -3.78 0.73 13.79
N ASP A 147 -4.97 1.30 13.61
CA ASP A 147 -5.67 1.41 12.34
C ASP A 147 -4.99 2.38 11.34
N LYS A 148 -4.11 3.26 11.82
CA LYS A 148 -3.50 4.31 10.99
C LYS A 148 -2.35 3.84 10.11
N VAL A 149 -1.79 2.65 10.36
CA VAL A 149 -0.68 2.13 9.55
C VAL A 149 -1.09 1.93 8.08
N GLU A 150 -2.27 1.34 7.86
CA GLU A 150 -2.78 1.10 6.50
C GLU A 150 -3.25 2.39 5.84
N SER A 151 -3.95 3.27 6.58
CA SER A 151 -4.37 4.58 6.08
C SER A 151 -3.17 5.42 5.60
N VAL A 152 -2.08 5.46 6.37
CA VAL A 152 -0.84 6.14 5.95
C VAL A 152 -0.26 5.51 4.69
N ALA A 153 -0.28 4.19 4.56
CA ALA A 153 0.21 3.51 3.36
C ALA A 153 -0.60 3.88 2.10
N THR A 154 -1.93 3.87 2.19
CA THR A 154 -2.83 4.29 1.10
C THR A 154 -2.53 5.71 0.64
N HIS A 155 -2.37 6.62 1.60
CA HIS A 155 -2.01 8.01 1.32
C HIS A 155 -0.68 8.16 0.59
N PHE A 156 0.35 7.41 0.99
CA PHE A 156 1.62 7.40 0.26
C PHE A 156 1.49 6.83 -1.15
N HIS A 157 0.67 5.78 -1.35
CA HIS A 157 0.39 5.26 -2.69
C HIS A 157 -0.23 6.34 -3.59
N LEU A 158 -1.22 7.07 -3.08
CA LEU A 158 -1.87 8.16 -3.79
C LEU A 158 -0.88 9.27 -4.14
N ALA A 159 -0.08 9.72 -3.16
CA ALA A 159 0.86 10.81 -3.38
C ALA A 159 1.93 10.46 -4.42
N ILE A 160 2.39 9.19 -4.47
CA ILE A 160 3.35 8.76 -5.48
C ILE A 160 2.71 8.67 -6.87
N ARG A 161 1.43 8.27 -6.97
CA ARG A 161 0.71 8.20 -8.26
C ARG A 161 0.36 9.58 -8.80
N ASN A 162 0.06 10.54 -7.94
CA ASN A 162 -0.44 11.87 -8.31
C ASN A 162 0.62 12.98 -8.24
N CYS A 163 1.89 12.66 -7.99
CA CYS A 163 2.93 13.68 -7.97
C CYS A 163 3.47 14.03 -9.35
N GLU A 164 2.97 13.43 -10.44
CA GLU A 164 3.43 13.68 -11.82
C GLU A 164 4.97 13.59 -11.98
N GLN A 165 5.60 12.68 -11.22
CA GLN A 165 7.06 12.53 -11.14
C GLN A 165 7.81 13.78 -10.62
N ASN A 166 7.09 14.74 -10.03
CA ASN A 166 7.62 15.95 -9.44
C ASN A 166 7.96 15.73 -7.94
N PRO A 167 9.25 15.78 -7.55
CA PRO A 167 9.65 15.55 -6.16
C PRO A 167 9.13 16.60 -5.18
N LYS A 168 8.86 17.83 -5.65
CA LYS A 168 8.31 18.90 -4.81
C LYS A 168 6.86 18.62 -4.48
N GLU A 169 6.10 18.26 -5.50
CA GLU A 169 4.68 17.92 -5.37
C GLU A 169 4.46 16.70 -4.47
N LEU A 170 5.30 15.67 -4.63
CA LEU A 170 5.32 14.53 -3.72
C LEU A 170 5.51 14.96 -2.26
N LYS A 171 6.47 15.85 -1.98
CA LYS A 171 6.70 16.35 -0.62
C LYS A 171 5.51 17.13 -0.08
N ASP A 172 4.88 17.94 -0.91
CA ASP A 172 3.76 18.78 -0.50
C ASP A 172 2.51 17.92 -0.23
N LEU A 173 2.22 16.93 -1.08
CA LEU A 173 1.17 15.92 -0.85
C LEU A 173 1.42 15.13 0.45
N LEU A 174 2.64 14.62 0.66
CA LEU A 174 2.99 13.90 1.89
C LEU A 174 2.87 14.77 3.14
N ARG A 175 3.27 16.05 3.07
CA ARG A 175 3.15 17.00 4.18
C ARG A 175 1.70 17.32 4.52
N LEU A 176 0.86 17.55 3.52
CA LEU A 176 -0.56 17.84 3.71
C LEU A 176 -1.26 16.68 4.42
N MET A 177 -0.96 15.44 4.03
CA MET A 177 -1.53 14.24 4.65
C MET A 177 -1.06 14.08 6.10
N LEU A 178 0.24 14.23 6.37
CA LEU A 178 0.76 14.17 7.74
C LEU A 178 0.16 15.25 8.64
N TRP A 179 -0.05 16.45 8.10
CA TRP A 179 -0.71 17.54 8.80
C TRP A 179 -2.16 17.20 9.17
N ASN A 180 -2.93 16.64 8.25
CA ASN A 180 -4.32 16.25 8.51
C ASN A 180 -4.41 15.12 9.55
N ILE A 181 -3.56 14.11 9.45
CA ILE A 181 -3.51 13.00 10.42
C ILE A 181 -3.15 13.52 11.82
N THR A 182 -2.15 14.38 11.94
CA THR A 182 -1.73 14.94 13.24
C THR A 182 -2.78 15.88 13.83
N LYS A 183 -3.41 16.73 13.01
CA LYS A 183 -4.48 17.64 13.45
C LYS A 183 -5.69 16.88 14.00
N THR A 184 -6.16 15.84 13.29
CA THR A 184 -7.28 15.00 13.74
C THR A 184 -6.94 14.23 15.02
N THR A 185 -5.72 13.73 15.13
CA THR A 185 -5.26 13.02 16.34
C THR A 185 -5.20 13.95 17.56
N ILE A 186 -4.66 15.17 17.41
CA ILE A 186 -4.57 16.15 18.49
C ILE A 186 -5.95 16.56 18.98
N LEU A 187 -6.90 16.79 18.07
CA LEU A 187 -8.28 17.18 18.41
C LEU A 187 -9.03 16.07 19.16
N ASN A 188 -8.80 14.80 18.82
CA ASN A 188 -9.45 13.67 19.48
C ASN A 188 -8.88 13.42 20.89
N VAL A 189 -7.58 13.66 21.10
CA VAL A 189 -6.92 13.51 22.41
C VAL A 189 -7.36 14.60 23.39
N THR A 190 -7.52 15.86 22.94
CA THR A 190 -8.03 16.93 23.82
C THR A 190 -9.48 16.68 24.25
N GLN A 191 -10.33 16.18 23.36
CA GLN A 191 -11.73 15.84 23.71
C GLN A 191 -11.86 14.67 24.70
N THR A 192 -10.93 13.70 24.68
CA THR A 192 -10.96 12.57 25.63
C THR A 192 -10.42 12.90 27.02
N GLN A 193 -9.60 13.95 27.15
CA GLN A 193 -9.14 14.43 28.45
C GLN A 193 -10.22 15.24 29.17
N ASP A 194 -11.00 16.04 28.44
CA ASP A 194 -12.10 16.83 29.02
C ASP A 194 -13.25 15.95 29.53
N ALA A 195 -13.49 14.78 28.92
CA ALA A 195 -14.55 13.85 29.32
C ALA A 195 -14.23 13.00 30.58
N LYS A 196 -12.98 12.98 31.05
CA LYS A 196 -12.56 12.26 32.27
C LYS A 196 -12.34 13.18 33.47
N GLY A 197 -12.59 14.48 33.31
CA GLY A 197 -12.42 15.53 34.33
C GLY A 197 -13.70 15.95 35.06
N THR A 198 -14.82 15.23 34.90
CA THR A 198 -16.08 15.39 35.63
C THR A 198 -16.51 14.06 36.23
#